data_AF-A0A1L9RER6-F1
#
_entry.id   AF-A0A1L9RER6-F1
#
_cell.length_a   1.000
_cell.length_b   1.000
_cell.length_c   1.000
_cell.angle_alpha   90.00
_cell.angle_beta   90.00
_cell.angle_gamma   90.00
#
_symmetry.space_group_name_H-M   'P 1'
#
loop_
_entity.id
_entity.type
_entity.pdbx_description
1 polymer ?
#
loop_
_entity_poly.entity_id
_entity_poly.type
_entity_poly.pdbx_seq_one_letter_code
_entity_poly.pdbx_strand_id
1 'polypeptide(L)'
;MAEICAKCKSECYCSRDDQKFHWKIHKEVCSSNASATSTLATETILKKPFHRLDNKTWLHDRPEEEADKLLIDVYRMRVEDRYKFEGEVDVDSIYGGAASVVGGFRRFMKSVQSRSGLLPGWWSAEKAAACEDLGKRGGWSSLDSAVEKSDVIEEYGDRFMPMQLRMFGEQV
;
A
#
# COMPACT_ATOMS: atom_id res chain seq x y z
N MET A 1 -21.29 -40.85 -4.71
CA MET A 1 -20.58 -39.71 -5.36
C MET A 1 -19.98 -38.90 -4.23
N ALA A 2 -18.73 -38.47 -4.35
CA ALA A 2 -18.12 -37.67 -3.31
C ALA A 2 -18.77 -36.27 -3.26
N GLU A 3 -19.15 -35.81 -2.08
CA GLU A 3 -19.80 -34.51 -1.85
C GLU A 3 -18.79 -33.54 -1.23
N ILE A 4 -18.67 -32.35 -1.81
CA ILE A 4 -17.87 -31.26 -1.24
C ILE A 4 -18.74 -30.38 -0.35
N CYS A 5 -18.15 -29.81 0.70
CA CYS A 5 -18.90 -28.90 1.57
C CYS A 5 -19.43 -27.70 0.76
N ALA A 6 -20.76 -27.57 0.67
CA ALA A 6 -21.41 -26.53 -0.14
C ALA A 6 -21.06 -25.10 0.29
N LYS A 7 -20.68 -24.88 1.57
CA LYS A 7 -20.42 -23.56 2.13
C LYS A 7 -18.99 -23.06 1.84
N CYS A 8 -17.98 -23.91 1.99
CA CYS A 8 -16.57 -23.52 1.89
C CYS A 8 -15.81 -24.21 0.75
N LYS A 9 -16.43 -25.19 0.07
CA LYS A 9 -15.89 -25.97 -1.06
C LYS A 9 -14.47 -26.54 -0.88
N SER A 10 -13.98 -26.66 0.36
CA SER A 10 -12.59 -27.03 0.66
C SER A 10 -12.41 -28.47 1.14
N GLU A 11 -13.44 -29.05 1.75
CA GLU A 11 -13.41 -30.44 2.23
C GLU A 11 -14.30 -31.33 1.38
N CYS A 12 -13.81 -32.54 1.08
CA CYS A 12 -14.50 -33.55 0.28
C CYS A 12 -14.86 -34.75 1.16
N TYR A 13 -16.10 -35.22 1.04
CA TYR A 13 -16.66 -36.31 1.83
C TYR A 13 -17.15 -37.41 0.91
N CYS A 14 -17.02 -38.67 1.33
CA CYS A 14 -17.55 -39.80 0.59
C CYS A 14 -19.09 -39.81 0.58
N SER A 15 -19.72 -39.27 1.62
CA SER A 15 -21.17 -39.14 1.77
C SER A 15 -21.58 -37.96 2.67
N ARG A 16 -22.86 -37.58 2.63
CA ARG A 16 -23.43 -36.55 3.51
C ARG A 16 -23.38 -36.90 4.99
N ASP A 17 -23.40 -38.17 5.33
CA ASP A 17 -23.35 -38.62 6.73
C ASP A 17 -21.94 -38.46 7.31
N ASP A 18 -20.90 -38.68 6.50
CA ASP A 18 -19.51 -38.36 6.87
C ASP A 18 -19.33 -36.86 7.15
N GLN A 19 -19.97 -36.01 6.32
CA GLN A 19 -19.97 -34.56 6.54
C GLN A 19 -20.63 -34.18 7.86
N LYS A 20 -21.79 -34.77 8.20
CA LYS A 20 -22.49 -34.48 9.47
C LYS A 20 -21.69 -34.93 10.68
N PHE A 21 -21.02 -36.08 10.58
CA PHE A 21 -20.16 -36.58 11.65
C PHE A 21 -18.97 -35.64 11.88
N HIS A 22 -18.31 -35.22 10.80
CA HIS A 22 -17.18 -34.30 10.86
C HIS A 22 -17.60 -32.84 11.16
N TRP A 23 -18.89 -32.49 11.06
CA TRP A 23 -19.39 -31.11 11.19
C TRP A 23 -18.97 -30.43 12.49
N LYS A 24 -18.92 -31.16 13.62
CA LYS A 24 -18.52 -30.59 14.91
C LYS A 24 -17.10 -30.01 14.89
N ILE A 25 -16.21 -30.56 14.07
CA ILE A 25 -14.82 -30.14 13.90
C ILE A 25 -14.72 -29.16 12.72
N HIS A 26 -15.36 -29.49 11.60
CA HIS A 26 -15.29 -28.70 10.38
C HIS A 26 -15.95 -27.31 10.51
N LYS A 27 -17.02 -27.14 11.31
CA LYS A 27 -17.83 -25.90 11.36
C LYS A 27 -17.03 -24.63 11.67
N GLU A 28 -16.02 -24.74 12.52
CA GLU A 28 -15.18 -23.61 12.94
C GLU A 28 -14.34 -23.12 11.75
N VAL A 29 -13.70 -24.05 11.04
CA VAL A 29 -12.87 -23.77 9.86
C VAL A 29 -13.73 -23.46 8.63
N CYS A 30 -14.92 -24.06 8.52
CA CYS A 30 -15.83 -23.90 7.41
C CYS A 30 -16.29 -22.44 7.25
N SER A 31 -16.50 -21.73 8.34
CA SER A 31 -16.93 -20.33 8.28
C SER A 31 -15.79 -19.41 7.90
N SER A 32 -14.57 -19.70 8.35
CA SER A 32 -13.36 -18.98 7.94
C SER A 32 -13.02 -19.19 6.46
N ASN A 33 -13.16 -20.41 5.94
CA ASN A 33 -12.91 -20.72 4.52
C ASN A 33 -14.04 -20.27 3.59
N ALA A 34 -15.28 -20.14 4.08
CA ALA A 34 -16.38 -19.61 3.27
C ALA A 34 -16.12 -18.16 2.84
N SER A 35 -15.51 -17.35 3.72
CA SER A 35 -15.07 -15.99 3.40
C SER A 35 -13.84 -15.92 2.48
N ALA A 36 -13.15 -17.04 2.25
CA ALA A 36 -11.94 -17.06 1.42
C ALA A 36 -12.22 -17.19 -0.08
N THR A 37 -13.49 -17.24 -0.51
CA THR A 37 -13.84 -17.53 -1.91
C THR A 37 -14.04 -16.28 -2.79
N SER A 38 -13.66 -15.07 -2.35
CA SER A 38 -13.86 -13.87 -3.19
C SER A 38 -12.92 -12.69 -2.89
N THR A 39 -11.59 -12.87 -2.86
CA THR A 39 -10.55 -11.81 -3.04
C THR A 39 -9.13 -12.40 -2.90
N LEU A 40 -8.79 -13.40 -3.71
CA LEU A 40 -7.48 -14.06 -3.65
C LEU A 40 -6.45 -13.31 -4.50
N ALA A 41 -5.94 -12.15 -4.04
CA ALA A 41 -4.61 -11.64 -4.43
C ALA A 41 -4.05 -10.50 -3.57
N THR A 42 -4.88 -9.58 -3.04
CA THR A 42 -4.38 -8.30 -2.48
C THR A 42 -4.59 -8.11 -0.97
N GLU A 43 -5.53 -8.83 -0.33
CA GLU A 43 -5.84 -8.60 1.09
C GLU A 43 -4.88 -9.30 2.07
N THR A 44 -4.09 -10.28 1.62
CA THR A 44 -3.19 -11.05 2.49
C THR A 44 -1.81 -10.43 2.70
N ILE A 45 -1.37 -9.49 1.85
CA ILE A 45 -0.05 -8.83 1.96
C ILE A 45 -0.01 -7.77 3.10
N LEU A 46 -1.18 -7.26 3.53
CA LEU A 46 -1.29 -6.14 4.47
C LEU A 46 -1.86 -6.51 5.85
N LYS A 47 -1.48 -7.66 6.41
CA LYS A 47 -1.82 -7.93 7.82
C LYS A 47 -1.01 -6.99 8.72
N LYS A 48 -1.68 -5.93 9.21
CA LYS A 48 -1.17 -4.93 10.19
C LYS A 48 -0.25 -3.84 9.60
N PRO A 49 -0.77 -2.94 8.75
CA PRO A 49 0.03 -1.88 8.14
C PRO A 49 0.76 -1.00 9.17
N PHE A 50 0.12 -0.66 10.29
CA PHE A 50 0.73 0.15 11.35
C PHE A 50 1.88 -0.54 12.08
N HIS A 51 1.82 -1.87 12.29
CA HIS A 51 2.96 -2.58 12.89
C HIS A 51 4.15 -2.61 11.93
N ARG A 52 3.89 -2.68 10.61
CA ARG A 52 4.94 -2.60 9.60
C ARG A 52 5.55 -1.20 9.51
N LEU A 53 4.74 -0.16 9.73
CA LEU A 53 5.24 1.20 9.88
C LEU A 53 6.15 1.32 11.10
N ASP A 54 5.72 0.83 12.26
CA ASP A 54 6.53 0.84 13.49
C ASP A 54 7.86 0.09 13.30
N ASN A 55 7.82 -1.05 12.60
CA ASN A 55 8.98 -1.88 12.31
C ASN A 55 9.81 -1.41 11.11
N LYS A 56 9.44 -0.29 10.46
CA LYS A 56 10.08 0.23 9.23
C LYS A 56 10.03 -0.71 8.02
N THR A 57 9.20 -1.75 8.06
CA THR A 57 9.04 -2.75 7.00
C THR A 57 7.79 -2.55 6.15
N TRP A 58 7.23 -1.33 6.12
CA TRP A 58 5.97 -1.03 5.43
C TRP A 58 6.02 -1.24 3.91
N LEU A 59 7.20 -1.07 3.30
CA LEU A 59 7.44 -1.29 1.86
C LEU A 59 8.00 -2.69 1.52
N HIS A 60 8.53 -3.45 2.48
CA HIS A 60 9.44 -4.58 2.22
C HIS A 60 8.84 -5.80 1.51
N ASP A 61 7.55 -6.07 1.67
CA ASP A 61 6.88 -7.20 1.00
C ASP A 61 5.85 -6.74 -0.04
N ARG A 62 6.01 -5.52 -0.58
CA ARG A 62 5.14 -5.00 -1.63
C ARG A 62 5.76 -5.23 -3.01
N PRO A 63 4.93 -5.40 -4.06
CA PRO A 63 5.38 -5.31 -5.43
C PRO A 63 6.12 -3.99 -5.69
N GLU A 64 7.13 -4.02 -6.56
CA GLU A 64 7.96 -2.84 -6.84
C GLU A 64 7.13 -1.64 -7.35
N GLU A 65 6.20 -1.90 -8.28
CA GLU A 65 5.32 -0.87 -8.83
C GLU A 65 4.43 -0.22 -7.75
N GLU A 66 3.96 -1.01 -6.79
CA GLU A 66 3.16 -0.50 -5.68
C GLU A 66 4.02 0.36 -4.76
N ALA A 67 5.21 -0.11 -4.40
CA ALA A 67 6.14 0.67 -3.57
C ALA A 67 6.53 2.01 -4.21
N ASP A 68 6.72 2.05 -5.54
CA ASP A 68 6.99 3.29 -6.27
C ASP A 68 5.81 4.28 -6.17
N LYS A 69 4.57 3.82 -6.40
CA LYS A 69 3.36 4.66 -6.27
C LYS A 69 3.21 5.20 -4.85
N LEU A 70 3.44 4.35 -3.85
CA LEU A 70 3.36 4.75 -2.44
C LEU A 70 4.38 5.82 -2.08
N LEU A 71 5.63 5.70 -2.52
CA LEU A 71 6.66 6.70 -2.27
C LEU A 71 6.30 8.05 -2.88
N ILE A 72 5.75 8.04 -4.09
CA ILE A 72 5.28 9.27 -4.75
C ILE A 72 4.11 9.87 -3.95
N ASP A 73 3.13 9.08 -3.55
CA ASP A 73 1.96 9.57 -2.83
C ASP A 73 2.27 10.01 -1.40
N VAL A 74 3.28 9.43 -0.73
CA VAL A 74 3.82 9.96 0.53
C VAL A 74 4.34 11.38 0.30
N TYR A 75 5.13 11.59 -0.74
CA TYR A 75 5.68 12.92 -1.04
C TYR A 75 4.57 13.92 -1.37
N ARG A 76 3.60 13.55 -2.23
CA ARG A 76 2.46 14.40 -2.60
C ARG A 76 1.64 14.80 -1.37
N MET A 77 1.32 13.84 -0.49
CA MET A 77 0.63 14.10 0.77
C MET A 77 1.43 15.01 1.70
N ARG A 78 2.76 14.82 1.79
CA ARG A 78 3.63 15.67 2.63
C ARG A 78 3.68 17.11 2.12
N VAL A 79 3.78 17.31 0.80
CA VAL A 79 3.73 18.65 0.18
C VAL A 79 2.38 19.30 0.45
N GLU A 80 1.29 18.55 0.27
CA GLU A 80 -0.07 19.04 0.50
C GLU A 80 -0.30 19.46 1.95
N ASP A 81 0.09 18.61 2.92
CA ASP A 81 -0.08 18.88 4.34
C ASP A 81 0.77 20.09 4.77
N ARG A 82 2.01 20.23 4.30
CA ARG A 82 2.86 21.41 4.61
C ARG A 82 2.27 22.70 4.04
N TYR A 83 1.73 22.65 2.83
CA TYR A 83 1.05 23.81 2.25
C TYR A 83 -0.22 24.18 3.04
N LYS A 84 -1.10 23.21 3.32
CA LYS A 84 -2.40 23.45 3.97
C LYS A 84 -2.28 23.82 5.45
N PHE A 85 -1.39 23.18 6.20
CA PHE A 85 -1.31 23.32 7.66
C PHE A 85 -0.17 24.21 8.15
N GLU A 86 0.97 24.23 7.46
CA GLU A 86 2.14 25.03 7.86
C GLU A 86 2.27 26.34 7.07
N GLY A 87 1.59 26.42 5.91
CA GLY A 87 1.76 27.53 4.97
C GLY A 87 3.12 27.51 4.25
N GLU A 88 3.85 26.39 4.36
CA GLU A 88 5.18 26.25 3.76
C GLU A 88 5.06 25.83 2.30
N VAL A 89 5.76 26.56 1.43
CA VAL A 89 5.82 26.28 0.00
C VAL A 89 7.27 25.92 -0.35
N ASP A 90 7.51 24.64 -0.67
CA ASP A 90 8.78 24.24 -1.26
C ASP A 90 8.84 24.78 -2.70
N VAL A 91 9.90 25.53 -3.02
CA VAL A 91 10.17 26.10 -4.35
C VAL A 91 10.09 25.04 -5.44
N ASP A 92 10.58 23.82 -5.18
CA ASP A 92 10.57 22.72 -6.16
C ASP A 92 9.35 21.80 -6.03
N SER A 93 8.27 22.29 -5.43
CA SER A 93 6.97 21.60 -5.40
C SER A 93 5.97 22.21 -6.40
N ILE A 94 4.81 21.56 -6.54
CA ILE A 94 3.69 22.06 -7.37
C ILE A 94 3.23 23.47 -7.01
N TYR A 95 3.49 23.91 -5.77
CA TYR A 95 3.10 25.23 -5.26
C TYR A 95 4.19 26.29 -5.39
N GLY A 96 5.45 25.86 -5.61
CA GLY A 96 6.63 26.74 -5.58
C GLY A 96 6.96 27.43 -6.90
N GLY A 97 6.24 27.10 -7.99
CA GLY A 97 6.41 27.73 -9.30
C GLY A 97 7.71 27.38 -10.02
N ALA A 98 8.49 26.40 -9.55
CA ALA A 98 9.67 25.93 -10.25
C ALA A 98 9.34 25.29 -11.60
N ALA A 99 10.32 25.34 -12.52
CA ALA A 99 10.21 24.71 -13.84
C ALA A 99 10.11 23.18 -13.78
N SER A 100 10.47 22.55 -12.64
CA SER A 100 10.34 21.11 -12.45
C SER A 100 10.03 20.76 -10.99
N VAL A 101 8.90 20.07 -10.79
CA VAL A 101 8.44 19.55 -9.49
C VAL A 101 9.21 18.32 -9.02
N VAL A 102 10.08 17.78 -9.89
CA VAL A 102 10.91 16.59 -9.60
C VAL A 102 12.04 16.91 -8.61
N GLY A 103 12.45 18.19 -8.53
CA GLY A 103 13.51 18.62 -7.63
C GLY A 103 13.20 18.32 -6.17
N GLY A 104 11.98 18.62 -5.73
CA GLY A 104 11.53 18.35 -4.37
C GLY A 104 11.41 16.85 -4.10
N PHE A 105 10.88 16.08 -5.05
CA PHE A 105 10.79 14.62 -4.92
C PHE A 105 12.17 13.97 -4.82
N ARG A 106 13.15 14.42 -5.61
CA ARG A 106 14.53 13.91 -5.53
C ARG A 106 15.18 14.16 -4.17
N ARG A 107 14.93 15.32 -3.55
CA ARG A 107 15.38 15.59 -2.18
C ARG A 107 14.72 14.65 -1.18
N PHE A 108 13.40 14.46 -1.29
CA PHE A 108 12.67 13.52 -0.47
C PHE A 108 13.25 12.10 -0.60
N MET A 109 13.49 11.62 -1.83
CA MET A 109 14.09 10.31 -2.07
C MET A 109 15.48 10.15 -1.45
N LYS A 110 16.32 11.19 -1.47
CA LYS A 110 17.61 11.17 -0.76
C LYS A 110 17.42 11.01 0.75
N SER A 111 16.43 11.67 1.34
CA SER A 111 16.10 11.50 2.76
C SER A 111 15.65 10.07 3.04
N VAL A 112 14.75 9.49 2.23
CA VAL A 112 14.29 8.10 2.40
C VAL A 112 15.48 7.12 2.35
N GLN A 113 16.37 7.28 1.38
CA GLN A 113 17.55 6.42 1.20
C GLN A 113 18.58 6.56 2.34
N SER A 114 18.63 7.72 2.99
CA SER A 114 19.52 7.93 4.14
C SER A 114 19.06 7.19 5.40
N ARG A 115 17.79 6.77 5.46
CA ARG A 115 17.22 6.05 6.60
C ARG A 115 17.42 4.55 6.42
N SER A 116 18.17 3.94 7.32
CA SER A 116 18.36 2.50 7.32
C SER A 116 17.05 1.75 7.59
N GLY A 117 16.78 0.74 6.76
CA GLY A 117 15.67 -0.18 6.96
C GLY A 117 14.31 0.25 6.40
N LEU A 118 14.13 1.48 5.90
CA LEU A 118 12.84 1.87 5.29
C LEU A 118 12.58 1.22 3.94
N LEU A 119 13.63 1.09 3.13
CA LEU A 119 13.54 0.61 1.76
C LEU A 119 13.75 -0.90 1.67
N PRO A 120 13.04 -1.59 0.76
CA PRO A 120 13.20 -3.03 0.56
C PRO A 120 14.60 -3.39 0.06
N GLY A 121 15.00 -4.65 0.24
CA GLY A 121 16.31 -5.14 -0.20
C GLY A 121 16.55 -5.10 -1.71
N TRP A 122 15.49 -5.02 -2.51
CA TRP A 122 15.58 -4.86 -3.97
C TRP A 122 15.76 -3.39 -4.41
N TRP A 123 15.68 -2.44 -3.48
CA TRP A 123 15.80 -1.02 -3.80
C TRP A 123 17.21 -0.66 -4.28
N SER A 124 17.31 0.05 -5.40
CA SER A 124 18.57 0.45 -6.02
C SER A 124 18.51 1.88 -6.57
N ALA A 125 19.66 2.41 -7.00
CA ALA A 125 19.72 3.69 -7.69
C ALA A 125 18.91 3.69 -9.00
N GLU A 126 18.86 2.54 -9.69
CA GLU A 126 18.07 2.37 -10.91
C GLU A 126 16.57 2.44 -10.60
N LYS A 127 16.12 1.83 -9.49
CA LYS A 127 14.73 1.92 -9.04
C LYS A 127 14.35 3.33 -8.63
N ALA A 128 15.25 4.06 -7.98
CA ALA A 128 15.03 5.47 -7.67
C ALA A 128 14.82 6.32 -8.95
N ALA A 129 15.61 6.09 -9.99
CA ALA A 129 15.42 6.76 -11.27
C ALA A 129 14.09 6.38 -11.96
N ALA A 130 13.74 5.08 -11.93
CA ALA A 130 12.46 4.60 -12.46
C ALA A 130 11.26 5.20 -11.72
N CYS A 131 11.34 5.34 -10.39
CA CYS A 131 10.33 5.98 -9.56
C CYS A 131 10.20 7.48 -9.88
N GLU A 132 11.31 8.20 -10.07
CA GLU A 132 11.27 9.59 -10.55
C GLU A 132 10.61 9.71 -11.93
N ASP A 133 10.89 8.79 -12.84
CA ASP A 133 10.28 8.77 -14.18
C ASP A 133 8.80 8.39 -14.13
N LEU A 134 8.39 7.52 -13.21
CA LEU A 134 6.99 7.23 -12.95
C LEU A 134 6.25 8.49 -12.47
N GLY A 135 6.85 9.25 -11.56
CA GLY A 135 6.28 10.51 -11.07
C GLY A 135 6.16 11.60 -12.13
N LYS A 136 6.97 11.55 -13.18
CA LYS A 136 6.86 12.44 -14.36
C LYS A 136 5.83 11.98 -15.38
N ARG A 137 5.49 10.68 -15.37
CA ARG A 137 4.41 10.18 -16.22
C ARG A 137 3.10 10.74 -15.65
N GLY A 138 2.23 11.21 -16.54
CA GLY A 138 0.89 11.60 -16.14
C GLY A 138 0.10 10.42 -15.56
N GLY A 139 -1.00 10.70 -14.88
CA GLY A 139 -1.86 9.70 -14.25
C GLY A 139 -2.00 9.94 -12.75
N TRP A 140 -2.43 8.90 -12.02
CA TRP A 140 -2.68 9.01 -10.58
C TRP A 140 -1.44 9.46 -9.80
N SER A 141 -0.31 8.77 -9.95
CA SER A 141 0.94 9.05 -9.21
C SER A 141 1.79 10.12 -9.89
N SER A 142 1.18 11.16 -10.45
CA SER A 142 1.93 12.25 -11.06
C SER A 142 2.33 13.30 -10.03
N LEU A 143 3.59 13.75 -10.08
CA LEU A 143 4.15 14.74 -9.15
C LEU A 143 3.63 16.16 -9.40
N ASP A 144 2.98 16.40 -10.54
CA ASP A 144 2.39 17.69 -10.92
C ASP A 144 0.97 17.91 -10.35
N SER A 145 0.42 16.90 -9.68
CA SER A 145 -0.96 16.86 -9.25
C SER A 145 -1.05 16.77 -7.73
N ALA A 146 -1.78 17.71 -7.12
CA ALA A 146 -2.12 17.64 -5.69
C ALA A 146 -2.93 16.37 -5.38
N VAL A 147 -2.90 15.93 -4.13
CA VAL A 147 -3.69 14.77 -3.68
C VAL A 147 -4.37 15.08 -2.36
N GLU A 148 -5.68 14.86 -2.29
CA GLU A 148 -6.42 14.99 -1.06
C GLU A 148 -6.64 13.65 -0.36
N LYS A 149 -7.05 13.73 0.89
CA LYS A 149 -7.36 12.55 1.71
C LYS A 149 -8.40 11.64 1.04
N SER A 150 -9.45 12.21 0.44
CA SER A 150 -10.51 11.45 -0.25
C SER A 150 -9.94 10.69 -1.43
N ASP A 151 -9.10 11.34 -2.21
CA ASP A 151 -8.54 10.78 -3.44
C ASP A 151 -7.68 9.55 -3.12
N VAL A 152 -6.83 9.64 -2.09
CA VAL A 152 -6.03 8.50 -1.61
C VAL A 152 -6.93 7.36 -1.11
N ILE A 153 -8.04 7.65 -0.44
CA ILE A 153 -8.95 6.59 0.03
C ILE A 153 -9.62 5.89 -1.15
N GLU A 154 -9.98 6.63 -2.19
CA GLU A 154 -10.61 6.10 -3.40
C GLU A 154 -9.64 5.22 -4.19
N GLU A 155 -8.42 5.68 -4.46
CA GLU A 155 -7.41 4.93 -5.23
C GLU A 155 -7.05 3.61 -4.54
N TYR A 156 -6.78 3.65 -3.23
CA TYR A 156 -6.25 2.50 -2.51
C TYR A 156 -7.34 1.63 -1.86
N GLY A 157 -8.59 2.08 -1.84
CA GLY A 157 -9.69 1.38 -1.18
C GLY A 157 -9.53 1.22 0.34
N ASP A 158 -8.59 1.93 0.96
CA ASP A 158 -8.28 1.84 2.40
C ASP A 158 -8.44 3.20 3.09
N ARG A 159 -9.43 3.28 3.98
CA ARG A 159 -9.72 4.49 4.79
C ARG A 159 -8.56 4.96 5.64
N PHE A 160 -7.62 4.08 5.98
CA PHE A 160 -6.45 4.36 6.78
C PHE A 160 -5.23 4.70 5.95
N MET A 161 -5.30 4.58 4.62
CA MET A 161 -4.18 4.84 3.74
C MET A 161 -3.58 6.24 3.88
N PRO A 162 -4.37 7.33 3.97
CA PRO A 162 -3.81 8.65 4.22
C PRO A 162 -3.03 8.75 5.53
N MET A 163 -3.42 7.98 6.55
CA MET A 163 -2.69 7.92 7.82
C MET A 163 -1.38 7.15 7.68
N GLN A 164 -1.39 6.05 6.92
CA GLN A 164 -0.19 5.27 6.65
C GLN A 164 0.87 6.08 5.90
N LEU A 165 0.46 6.83 4.86
CA LEU A 165 1.34 7.69 4.09
C LEU A 165 1.99 8.77 4.96
N ARG A 166 1.20 9.43 5.82
CA ARG A 166 1.71 10.42 6.78
C ARG A 166 2.69 9.81 7.77
N MET A 167 2.33 8.69 8.39
CA MET A 167 3.19 8.01 9.34
C MET A 167 4.52 7.56 8.71
N PHE A 168 4.50 7.09 7.46
CA PHE A 168 5.74 6.79 6.74
C PHE A 168 6.53 8.06 6.45
N GLY A 169 5.87 9.14 6.02
CA GLY A 169 6.49 10.44 5.75
C GLY A 169 7.24 11.02 6.95
N GLU A 170 6.74 10.80 8.17
CA GLU A 170 7.42 11.20 9.43
C GLU A 170 8.69 10.40 9.73
N GLN A 171 8.84 9.20 9.16
CA GLN A 171 10.04 8.37 9.34
C GLN A 171 11.21 8.83 8.44
N VAL A 172 10.93 9.69 7.47
CA VAL A 172 11.85 10.23 6.45
C VAL A 172 12.44 11.56 6.90
#